data_AF-X1DMN1-F1
#
_entry.id   AF-X1DMN1-F1
#
_cell.length_a   1.000
_cell.length_b   1.000
_cell.length_c   1.000
_cell.angle_alpha   90.00
_cell.angle_beta   90.00
_cell.angle_gamma   90.00
#
_symmetry.space_group_name_H-M   'P 1'
#
loop_
_entity.id
_entity.type
_entity.pdbx_description
1 polymer ?
#
loop_
_entity_poly.entity_id
_entity_poly.type
_entity_poly.pdbx_seq_one_letter_code
_entity_poly.pdbx_strand_id
1 'polypeptide(L)'
;FFGDKFEEKVEGLYPFEAWKIPVMDGEFTVQSNFKVGKGIAGGNFLIFGETQEAALEAAEKAIEAVKDLENVIAPFPGGIARSGSKVGSQYSFLNASTNDPLCPTLRNKIEESLLGDKDNCVYEVIFDGATEDVIKKAMKLGIQAAVQIPGVNKISAGNYGGKLGKFQYRLHDLFT
;
A
#
# COMPACT_ATOMS: atom_id res chain seq x y z
N PHE A 1 1.02 -11.71 32.15
CA PHE A 1 0.61 -13.12 32.02
C PHE A 1 1.71 -14.03 31.52
N PHE A 2 2.36 -13.75 30.38
CA PHE A 2 3.45 -14.63 29.89
C PHE A 2 4.58 -14.81 30.92
N GLY A 3 4.86 -13.77 31.72
CA GLY A 3 5.82 -13.83 32.83
C GLY A 3 5.40 -14.73 33.99
N ASP A 4 4.30 -15.48 33.91
CA ASP A 4 3.82 -16.42 34.93
C ASP A 4 3.84 -15.86 36.37
N LYS A 5 3.30 -14.65 36.55
CA LYS A 5 3.24 -13.89 37.81
C LYS A 5 4.55 -13.28 38.28
N PHE A 6 5.64 -13.44 37.52
CA PHE A 6 6.90 -12.72 37.74
C PHE A 6 6.94 -11.38 36.98
N GLU A 7 5.90 -11.03 36.21
CA GLU A 7 5.82 -9.71 35.60
C GLU A 7 5.63 -8.58 36.64
N GLU A 8 6.32 -7.48 36.44
CA GLU A 8 6.27 -6.31 37.33
C GLU A 8 5.67 -5.11 36.60
N LYS A 9 4.79 -4.38 37.29
CA LYS A 9 4.27 -3.10 36.81
C LYS A 9 5.35 -2.04 36.94
N VAL A 10 5.56 -1.25 35.88
CA VAL A 10 6.50 -0.13 35.88
C VAL A 10 5.75 1.17 36.13
N GLU A 11 6.06 1.85 37.24
CA GLU A 11 5.49 3.15 37.60
C GLU A 11 6.59 4.23 37.64
N GLY A 12 6.26 5.45 37.20
CA GLY A 12 7.16 6.62 37.28
C GLY A 12 8.30 6.68 36.26
N LEU A 13 8.56 5.61 35.48
CA LEU A 13 9.62 5.61 34.47
C LEU A 13 9.17 6.15 33.10
N TYR A 14 7.91 5.94 32.74
CA TYR A 14 7.33 6.31 31.44
C TYR A 14 6.10 7.21 31.63
N PRO A 15 5.72 8.01 30.61
CA PRO A 15 4.48 8.80 30.65
C PRO A 15 3.21 7.94 30.50
N PHE A 16 3.35 6.62 30.41
CA PHE A 16 2.26 5.65 30.28
C PHE A 16 2.50 4.45 31.20
N GLU A 17 1.44 3.72 31.52
CA GLU A 17 1.54 2.45 32.25
C GLU A 17 2.24 1.40 31.40
N ALA A 18 3.24 0.73 31.96
CA ALA A 18 4.01 -0.33 31.29
C ALA A 18 4.24 -1.52 32.24
N TRP A 19 4.66 -2.63 31.64
CA TRP A 19 4.98 -3.87 32.33
C TRP A 19 6.36 -4.35 31.90
N LYS A 20 7.11 -4.94 32.83
CA LYS A 20 8.31 -5.73 32.57
C LYS A 20 7.97 -7.20 32.72
N ILE A 21 8.31 -7.99 31.71
CA ILE A 21 8.05 -9.42 31.67
C ILE A 21 9.40 -10.13 31.60
N PRO A 22 9.77 -10.96 32.60
CA PRO A 22 11.04 -11.68 32.54
C PRO A 22 11.02 -12.70 31.41
N VAL A 23 12.11 -12.73 30.66
CA VAL A 23 12.34 -13.58 29.48
C VAL A 23 13.79 -14.07 29.49
N MET A 24 14.15 -15.06 28.67
CA MET A 24 15.48 -15.69 28.74
C MET A 24 16.66 -14.73 28.49
N ASP A 25 16.47 -13.68 27.69
CA ASP A 25 17.48 -12.66 27.42
C ASP A 25 17.42 -11.46 28.40
N GLY A 26 16.50 -11.49 29.38
CA GLY A 26 16.36 -10.46 30.40
C GLY A 26 14.91 -10.04 30.62
N GLU A 27 14.55 -8.84 30.16
CA GLU A 27 13.24 -8.23 30.39
C GLU A 27 12.62 -7.73 29.09
N PHE A 28 11.39 -8.15 28.80
CA PHE A 28 10.55 -7.56 27.78
C PHE A 28 9.69 -6.45 28.40
N THR A 29 9.91 -5.20 27.99
CA THR A 29 9.11 -4.05 28.43
C THR A 29 8.01 -3.74 27.42
N VAL A 30 6.76 -3.63 27.87
CA VAL A 30 5.61 -3.36 27.02
C VAL A 30 4.62 -2.39 27.66
N GLN A 31 4.07 -1.47 26.88
CA GLN A 31 3.00 -0.58 27.32
C GLN A 31 1.71 -1.37 27.57
N SER A 32 0.97 -1.00 28.62
CA SER A 32 -0.26 -1.67 29.05
C SER A 32 -1.42 -1.50 28.07
N ASN A 33 -1.52 -0.34 27.42
CA ASN A 33 -2.63 0.01 26.54
C ASN A 33 -2.16 0.57 25.19
N PHE A 34 -2.63 -0.03 24.10
CA PHE A 34 -2.49 0.52 22.74
C PHE A 34 -3.84 1.07 22.28
N LYS A 35 -3.87 2.35 21.89
CA LYS A 35 -5.09 2.97 21.36
C LYS A 35 -5.23 2.63 19.88
N VAL A 36 -6.45 2.31 19.47
CA VAL A 36 -6.79 2.04 18.07
C VAL A 36 -7.74 3.13 17.57
N GLY A 37 -7.46 3.65 16.37
CA GLY A 37 -8.29 4.63 15.68
C GLY A 37 -8.87 4.08 14.37
N LYS A 38 -9.78 4.82 13.75
CA LYS A 38 -10.24 4.53 12.39
C LYS A 38 -9.17 5.01 11.40
N GLY A 39 -8.67 4.10 10.58
CA GLY A 39 -7.81 4.42 9.44
C GLY A 39 -8.57 4.31 8.12
N ILE A 40 -7.84 4.53 7.03
CA ILE A 40 -8.30 4.37 5.66
C ILE A 40 -7.34 3.42 4.96
N ALA A 41 -7.89 2.45 4.23
CA ALA A 41 -7.11 1.48 3.47
C ALA A 41 -7.36 1.62 1.97
N GLY A 42 -6.33 1.33 1.17
CA GLY A 42 -6.46 1.17 -0.28
C GLY A 42 -6.29 2.43 -1.13
N GLY A 43 -5.68 3.50 -0.60
CA GLY A 43 -5.26 4.62 -1.44
C GLY A 43 -4.16 4.14 -2.38
N ASN A 44 -4.33 4.23 -3.70
CA ASN A 44 -3.43 3.54 -4.63
C ASN A 44 -3.16 4.35 -5.89
N PHE A 45 -2.07 4.00 -6.56
CA PHE A 45 -1.84 4.34 -7.96
C PHE A 45 -1.11 3.21 -8.69
N LEU A 46 -1.28 3.19 -10.01
CA LEU A 46 -0.74 2.22 -10.94
C LEU A 46 0.36 2.87 -11.77
N ILE A 47 1.47 2.17 -11.93
CA ILE A 47 2.63 2.58 -12.74
C ILE A 47 2.71 1.66 -13.95
N PHE A 48 2.65 2.22 -15.15
CA PHE A 48 2.76 1.47 -16.41
C PHE A 48 4.14 1.76 -17.02
N GLY A 49 4.90 0.72 -17.32
CA GLY A 49 6.27 0.85 -17.86
C GLY A 49 6.49 0.11 -19.18
N GLU A 50 7.44 0.61 -19.96
CA GLU A 50 7.95 0.01 -21.22
C GLU A 50 8.66 -1.33 -20.98
N THR A 51 9.26 -1.51 -19.81
CA THR A 51 9.85 -2.77 -19.36
C THR A 51 9.49 -3.05 -17.90
N GLN A 52 9.72 -4.28 -17.45
CA GLN A 52 9.49 -4.65 -16.06
C GLN A 52 10.47 -3.95 -15.11
N GLU A 53 11.71 -3.74 -15.54
CA GLU A 53 12.75 -3.05 -14.78
C GLU A 53 12.38 -1.58 -14.58
N ALA A 54 11.95 -0.86 -15.63
CA ALA A 54 11.54 0.54 -15.52
C ALA A 54 10.32 0.71 -14.58
N ALA A 55 9.33 -0.18 -14.70
CA ALA A 55 8.16 -0.15 -13.83
C ALA A 55 8.51 -0.47 -12.37
N LEU A 56 9.41 -1.43 -12.14
CA LEU A 56 9.86 -1.81 -10.79
C LEU A 56 10.69 -0.69 -10.14
N GLU A 57 11.66 -0.13 -10.86
CA GLU A 57 12.48 0.97 -10.36
C GLU A 57 11.60 2.18 -10.00
N ALA A 58 10.62 2.52 -10.84
CA ALA A 58 9.66 3.57 -10.55
C ALA A 58 8.83 3.29 -9.29
N ALA A 59 8.38 2.05 -9.09
CA ALA A 59 7.66 1.64 -7.89
C ALA A 59 8.54 1.70 -6.63
N GLU A 60 9.79 1.24 -6.72
CA GLU A 60 10.76 1.33 -5.61
C GLU A 60 11.06 2.79 -5.24
N LYS A 61 11.25 3.68 -6.23
CA LYS A 61 11.41 5.12 -5.98
C LYS A 61 10.18 5.74 -5.33
N ALA A 62 8.98 5.29 -5.70
CA ALA A 62 7.76 5.75 -5.06
C ALA A 62 7.70 5.36 -3.57
N ILE A 63 8.08 4.13 -3.23
CA ILE A 63 8.12 3.67 -1.83
C ILE A 63 9.21 4.40 -1.04
N GLU A 64 10.39 4.57 -1.62
CA GLU A 64 11.49 5.33 -1.00
C GLU A 64 11.08 6.78 -0.69
N ALA A 65 10.33 7.43 -1.58
CA ALA A 65 9.88 8.80 -1.42
C ALA A 65 8.89 9.01 -0.26
N VAL A 66 8.28 7.94 0.26
CA VAL A 66 7.30 8.00 1.34
C VAL A 66 7.78 7.33 2.63
N LYS A 67 9.00 6.79 2.67
CA LYS A 67 9.51 5.98 3.80
C LYS A 67 9.48 6.71 5.15
N ASP A 68 9.72 8.01 5.13
CA ASP A 68 9.79 8.86 6.33
C ASP A 68 8.46 9.58 6.61
N LEU A 69 7.40 9.28 5.83
CA LEU A 69 6.10 9.86 6.04
C LEU A 69 5.38 9.13 7.18
N GLU A 70 5.18 9.84 8.30
CA GLU A 70 4.47 9.28 9.45
C GLU A 70 3.00 8.97 9.14
N ASN A 71 2.43 7.98 9.84
CA ASN A 71 1.01 7.61 9.80
C ASN A 71 0.50 7.06 8.46
N VAL A 72 1.39 6.60 7.59
CA VAL A 72 1.06 5.85 6.38
C VAL A 72 1.97 4.63 6.27
N ILE A 73 1.45 3.55 5.69
CA ILE A 73 2.21 2.35 5.38
C ILE A 73 1.91 1.90 3.96
N ALA A 74 2.85 1.18 3.35
CA ALA A 74 2.64 0.42 2.12
C ALA A 74 2.65 -1.08 2.45
N PRO A 75 1.48 -1.73 2.62
CA PRO A 75 1.39 -3.03 3.31
C PRO A 75 1.83 -4.23 2.46
N PHE A 76 2.06 -4.05 1.15
CA PHE A 76 2.50 -5.11 0.27
C PHE A 76 4.00 -5.41 0.44
N PRO A 77 4.50 -6.59 0.02
CA PRO A 77 5.93 -6.90 0.08
C PRO A 77 6.76 -5.84 -0.65
N GLY A 78 7.67 -5.17 0.06
CA GLY A 78 8.44 -4.04 -0.47
C GLY A 78 7.59 -2.81 -0.83
N GLY A 79 6.32 -2.77 -0.41
CA GLY A 79 5.34 -1.73 -0.74
C GLY A 79 4.65 -1.90 -2.09
N ILE A 80 4.94 -2.98 -2.84
CA ILE A 80 4.59 -3.08 -4.27
C ILE A 80 3.72 -4.31 -4.53
N ALA A 81 2.55 -4.09 -5.12
CA ALA A 81 1.67 -5.16 -5.58
C ALA A 81 1.93 -5.48 -7.05
N ARG A 82 2.40 -6.70 -7.31
CA ARG A 82 2.68 -7.22 -8.66
C ARG A 82 1.50 -7.91 -9.33
N SER A 83 0.51 -8.33 -8.55
CA SER A 83 -0.56 -9.23 -9.01
C SER A 83 -1.73 -8.46 -9.62
N GLY A 84 -2.13 -7.35 -8.98
CA GLY A 84 -3.38 -6.65 -9.26
C GLY A 84 -4.60 -7.53 -8.98
N SER A 85 -5.68 -6.95 -8.46
CA SER A 85 -6.91 -7.72 -8.25
C SER A 85 -8.15 -6.96 -8.70
N LYS A 86 -9.16 -7.70 -9.15
CA LYS A 86 -10.52 -7.22 -9.34
C LYS A 86 -11.46 -7.95 -8.39
N VAL A 87 -12.58 -7.30 -8.07
CA VAL A 87 -13.66 -7.93 -7.30
C VAL A 87 -14.32 -9.02 -8.14
N GLY A 88 -14.58 -10.16 -7.51
CA GLY A 88 -15.19 -11.33 -8.14
C GLY A 88 -14.22 -12.11 -9.02
N SER A 89 -14.77 -13.12 -9.69
CA SER A 89 -14.04 -14.06 -10.52
C SER A 89 -14.99 -14.77 -11.47
N GLN A 90 -14.45 -15.32 -12.56
CA GLN A 90 -15.20 -16.28 -13.39
C GLN A 90 -15.48 -17.58 -12.61
N TYR A 91 -14.62 -17.91 -11.63
CA TYR A 91 -14.89 -18.98 -10.68
C TYR A 91 -15.82 -18.50 -9.57
N SER A 92 -17.00 -19.10 -9.45
CA SER A 92 -18.06 -18.68 -8.52
C SER A 92 -17.65 -18.71 -7.03
N PHE A 93 -16.61 -19.46 -6.67
CA PHE A 93 -16.14 -19.59 -5.29
C PHE A 93 -15.05 -18.57 -4.91
N LEU A 94 -14.58 -17.72 -5.84
CA LEU A 94 -13.53 -16.74 -5.57
C LEU A 94 -14.09 -15.31 -5.47
N ASN A 95 -13.82 -14.65 -4.34
CA ASN A 95 -14.21 -13.26 -4.09
C ASN A 95 -13.33 -12.23 -4.79
N ALA A 96 -12.12 -12.61 -5.20
CA ALA A 96 -11.19 -11.79 -5.95
C ALA A 96 -10.41 -12.65 -6.94
N SER A 97 -10.00 -12.04 -8.05
CA SER A 97 -9.19 -12.67 -9.08
C SER A 97 -8.23 -11.65 -9.69
N THR A 98 -7.34 -12.09 -10.56
CA THR A 98 -6.43 -11.19 -11.30
C THR A 98 -7.22 -10.11 -12.04
N ASN A 99 -6.65 -8.91 -12.12
CA ASN A 99 -7.20 -7.81 -12.90
C ASN A 99 -6.76 -7.96 -14.37
N ASP A 100 -7.43 -8.85 -15.10
CA ASP A 100 -7.08 -9.25 -16.47
C ASP A 100 -6.93 -8.09 -17.47
N PRO A 101 -7.72 -7.00 -17.41
CA PRO A 101 -7.50 -5.84 -18.29
C PRO A 101 -6.13 -5.20 -18.16
N LEU A 102 -5.46 -5.37 -17.00
CA LEU A 102 -4.12 -4.84 -16.71
C LEU A 102 -3.01 -5.87 -16.87
N CYS A 103 -3.30 -7.10 -17.34
CA CYS A 103 -2.28 -8.14 -17.53
C CYS A 103 -1.60 -8.03 -18.91
N PRO A 104 -0.28 -7.73 -19.00
CA PRO A 104 0.41 -7.58 -20.29
C PRO A 104 0.36 -8.82 -21.18
N THR A 105 0.34 -10.01 -20.57
CA THR A 105 0.27 -11.30 -21.28
C THR A 105 -1.10 -11.60 -21.91
N LEU A 106 -2.12 -10.81 -21.54
CA LEU A 106 -3.49 -10.90 -22.04
C LEU A 106 -3.85 -9.75 -22.99
N ARG A 107 -3.00 -8.73 -23.17
CA ARG A 107 -3.30 -7.51 -23.95
C ARG A 107 -3.96 -7.78 -25.31
N ASN A 108 -3.44 -8.76 -26.06
CA ASN A 108 -3.93 -9.10 -27.40
C ASN A 108 -4.86 -10.34 -27.42
N LYS A 109 -5.32 -10.79 -26.24
CA LYS A 109 -6.13 -12.00 -26.06
C LYS A 109 -7.52 -11.71 -25.50
N ILE A 110 -7.77 -10.50 -25.03
CA ILE A 110 -9.05 -10.02 -24.49
C ILE A 110 -9.39 -8.68 -25.15
N GLU A 111 -10.68 -8.38 -25.30
CA GLU A 111 -11.13 -7.13 -25.94
C GLU A 111 -10.99 -5.93 -24.98
N GLU A 112 -11.12 -6.17 -23.68
CA GLU A 112 -11.25 -5.14 -22.65
C GLU A 112 -9.90 -4.69 -22.06
N SER A 113 -8.77 -4.94 -22.73
CA SER A 113 -7.47 -4.54 -22.19
C SER A 113 -7.35 -3.02 -22.01
N LEU A 114 -6.76 -2.61 -20.89
CA LEU A 114 -6.50 -1.20 -20.54
C LEU A 114 -5.03 -0.78 -20.80
N LEU A 115 -4.27 -1.66 -21.46
CA LEU A 115 -2.84 -1.46 -21.75
C LEU A 115 -2.65 -0.89 -23.14
N GLY A 116 -1.83 0.16 -23.25
CA GLY A 116 -1.33 0.63 -24.55
C GLY A 116 -0.21 -0.27 -25.08
N ASP A 117 0.22 -0.01 -26.33
CA ASP A 117 1.23 -0.82 -27.03
C ASP A 117 2.56 -0.94 -26.26
N LYS A 118 2.89 0.09 -25.49
CA LYS A 118 4.13 0.17 -24.71
C LYS A 118 3.99 -0.25 -23.26
N ASP A 119 2.79 -0.56 -22.76
CA ASP A 119 2.54 -0.83 -21.35
C ASP A 119 2.87 -2.29 -20.98
N ASN A 120 4.15 -2.66 -21.02
CA ASN A 120 4.63 -4.04 -20.91
C ASN A 120 4.73 -4.56 -19.47
N CYS A 121 4.66 -3.68 -18.49
CA CYS A 121 4.56 -4.04 -17.08
C CYS A 121 3.68 -3.03 -16.34
N VAL A 122 2.92 -3.51 -15.35
CA VAL A 122 2.14 -2.68 -14.44
C VAL A 122 2.44 -3.10 -13.01
N TYR A 123 2.78 -2.13 -12.17
CA TYR A 123 2.84 -2.30 -10.72
C TYR A 123 1.82 -1.39 -10.06
N GLU A 124 1.30 -1.84 -8.92
CA GLU A 124 0.39 -1.07 -8.08
C GLU A 124 1.08 -0.74 -6.75
N VAL A 125 1.03 0.54 -6.36
CA VAL A 125 1.47 1.01 -5.04
C VAL A 125 0.22 1.32 -4.24
N ILE A 126 0.11 0.74 -3.05
CA ILE A 126 -1.07 0.85 -2.17
C ILE A 126 -0.63 1.39 -0.83
N PHE A 127 -1.39 2.35 -0.31
CA PHE A 127 -1.20 3.02 0.95
C PHE A 127 -2.43 2.88 1.85
N ASP A 128 -2.15 2.51 3.10
CA ASP A 128 -3.09 2.57 4.21
C ASP A 128 -2.59 3.66 5.17
N GLY A 129 -3.49 4.52 5.63
CA GLY A 129 -3.11 5.69 6.43
C GLY A 129 -4.12 6.06 7.51
N ALA A 130 -3.65 6.80 8.51
CA ALA A 130 -4.49 7.25 9.61
C ALA A 130 -5.49 8.35 9.19
N THR A 131 -5.15 9.14 8.15
CA THR A 131 -5.98 10.23 7.64
C THR A 131 -6.01 10.25 6.12
N GLU A 132 -6.98 10.97 5.55
CA GLU A 132 -7.05 11.17 4.10
C GLU A 132 -5.88 12.02 3.59
N ASP A 133 -5.49 13.06 4.34
CA ASP A 133 -4.40 13.96 3.95
C ASP A 133 -3.06 13.24 3.84
N VAL A 134 -2.75 12.32 4.76
CA VAL A 134 -1.49 11.57 4.69
C VAL A 134 -1.47 10.64 3.47
N ILE A 135 -2.60 10.01 3.12
CA ILE A 135 -2.69 9.17 1.93
C ILE A 135 -2.52 10.00 0.66
N LYS A 136 -3.20 11.15 0.55
CA LYS A 136 -3.05 12.06 -0.59
C LYS A 136 -1.59 12.53 -0.74
N LYS A 137 -0.94 12.86 0.37
CA LYS A 137 0.47 13.24 0.39
C LYS A 137 1.37 12.09 -0.06
N ALA A 138 1.15 10.87 0.43
CA ALA A 138 1.89 9.69 0.03
C ALA A 138 1.74 9.40 -1.48
N MET A 139 0.50 9.43 -1.99
CA MET A 139 0.21 9.25 -3.42
C MET A 139 0.90 10.32 -4.27
N LYS A 140 0.83 11.60 -3.87
CA LYS A 140 1.49 12.70 -4.57
C LYS A 140 3.01 12.48 -4.65
N LEU A 141 3.67 12.24 -3.52
CA LEU A 141 5.12 12.04 -3.44
C LEU A 141 5.56 10.80 -4.23
N GLY A 142 4.84 9.69 -4.07
CA GLY A 142 5.11 8.44 -4.78
C GLY A 142 5.01 8.62 -6.30
N ILE A 143 3.96 9.28 -6.78
CA ILE A 143 3.78 9.58 -8.21
C ILE A 143 4.89 10.51 -8.72
N GLN A 144 5.20 11.59 -8.00
CA GLN A 144 6.25 12.53 -8.42
C GLN A 144 7.62 11.85 -8.57
N ALA A 145 7.93 10.90 -7.68
CA ALA A 145 9.16 10.11 -7.76
C ALA A 145 9.12 9.09 -8.91
N ALA A 146 8.02 8.36 -9.06
CA ALA A 146 7.85 7.35 -10.10
C ALA A 146 8.03 7.93 -11.52
N VAL A 147 7.43 9.09 -11.80
CA VAL A 147 7.48 9.71 -13.15
C VAL A 147 8.86 10.26 -13.54
N GLN A 148 9.84 10.27 -12.63
CA GLN A 148 11.23 10.62 -12.98
C GLN A 148 11.97 9.47 -13.67
N ILE A 149 11.46 8.25 -13.59
CA ILE A 149 12.11 7.08 -14.17
C ILE A 149 11.83 6.98 -15.67
N PRO A 150 12.87 6.96 -16.53
CA PRO A 150 12.69 6.73 -17.96
C PRO A 150 11.97 5.41 -18.25
N GLY A 151 11.08 5.41 -19.22
CA GLY A 151 10.28 4.24 -19.57
C GLY A 151 8.99 4.09 -18.77
N VAL A 152 8.64 5.03 -17.89
CA VAL A 152 7.28 5.13 -17.34
C VAL A 152 6.38 5.83 -18.37
N ASN A 153 5.34 5.12 -18.83
CA ASN A 153 4.42 5.62 -19.87
C ASN A 153 3.24 6.41 -19.29
N LYS A 154 2.71 5.93 -18.16
CA LYS A 154 1.40 6.34 -17.67
C LYS A 154 1.29 6.07 -16.17
N ILE A 155 0.59 6.97 -15.50
CA ILE A 155 0.11 6.78 -14.13
C ILE A 155 -1.41 6.68 -14.17
N SER A 156 -1.99 5.74 -13.43
CA SER A 156 -3.43 5.61 -13.25
C SER A 156 -3.74 5.24 -11.79
N ALA A 157 -4.99 4.91 -11.48
CA ALA A 157 -5.39 4.39 -10.19
C ALA A 157 -6.49 3.34 -10.33
N GLY A 158 -6.43 2.31 -9.49
CA GLY A 158 -7.46 1.30 -9.33
C GLY A 158 -8.67 1.87 -8.59
N ASN A 159 -9.87 1.56 -9.08
CA ASN A 159 -11.13 1.91 -8.44
C ASN A 159 -12.21 0.87 -8.76
N TYR A 160 -13.31 0.91 -8.01
CA TYR A 160 -14.44 -0.02 -8.16
C TYR A 160 -15.70 0.71 -8.65
N GLY A 161 -15.53 1.64 -9.59
CA GLY A 161 -16.62 2.43 -10.18
C GLY A 161 -17.34 3.35 -9.17
N GLY A 162 -16.69 3.71 -8.06
CA GLY A 162 -17.27 4.53 -7.00
C GLY A 162 -18.34 3.82 -6.14
N LYS A 163 -18.53 2.50 -6.31
CA LYS A 163 -19.61 1.75 -5.64
C LYS A 163 -19.21 1.06 -4.34
N LEU A 164 -17.90 0.91 -4.09
CA LEU A 164 -17.39 0.13 -2.95
C LEU A 164 -16.71 1.01 -1.89
N GLY A 165 -15.79 1.89 -2.29
CA GLY A 165 -15.01 2.72 -1.39
C GLY A 165 -15.72 4.03 -1.02
N LYS A 166 -15.68 4.40 0.27
CA LYS A 166 -16.16 5.71 0.76
C LYS A 166 -15.30 6.86 0.24
N PHE A 167 -13.99 6.65 0.13
CA PHE A 167 -13.02 7.65 -0.26
C PHE A 167 -12.67 7.50 -1.74
N GLN A 168 -12.54 8.62 -2.44
CA GLN A 168 -12.20 8.66 -3.86
C GLN A 168 -11.13 9.73 -4.08
N TYR A 169 -9.90 9.29 -4.37
CA TYR A 169 -8.76 10.18 -4.60
C TYR A 169 -8.56 10.37 -6.10
N ARG A 170 -9.04 11.50 -6.64
CA ARG A 170 -8.80 11.85 -8.04
C ARG A 170 -7.35 12.31 -8.17
N LEU A 171 -6.59 11.66 -9.05
CA LEU A 171 -5.15 11.93 -9.17
C LEU A 171 -4.85 13.39 -9.54
N HIS A 172 -5.67 14.01 -10.40
CA HIS A 172 -5.51 15.42 -10.77
C HIS A 172 -5.55 16.36 -9.55
N ASP A 173 -6.43 16.09 -8.59
CA ASP A 173 -6.62 16.92 -7.40
C ASP A 173 -5.42 16.84 -6.42
N LEU A 174 -4.50 15.88 -6.62
CA LEU A 174 -3.28 15.77 -5.81
C LEU A 174 -2.23 16.83 -6.17
N PHE A 175 -2.31 17.37 -7.39
CA PHE A 175 -1.28 18.27 -7.94
C PHE A 175 -1.75 19.72 -8.07
N THR A 176 -3.01 19.99 -7.73
CA THR A 176 -3.57 21.34 -7.61
C THR A 176 -3.27 21.98 -6.27
#